data_AF-A0A2V8ZVR0-F1
#
_entry.id   AF-A0A2V8ZVR0-F1
#
_cell.length_a   1.000
_cell.length_b   1.000
_cell.length_c   1.000
_cell.angle_alpha   90.00
_cell.angle_beta   90.00
_cell.angle_gamma   90.00
#
_symmetry.space_group_name_H-M   'P 1'
#
loop_
_entity.id
_entity.type
_entity.pdbx_description
1 polymer ?
#
loop_
_entity_poly.entity_id
_entity_poly.type
_entity_poly.pdbx_seq_one_letter_code
_entity_poly.pdbx_strand_id
1 'polypeptide(L)'
;MKRAMFVCLLFGILACPGFSQSSGDSKSENLRNSFAGLGACDLSALRSAQAKQIADMRHNQNLWKCLDGYGECDHNALRESEAKEIASAQHRRNLLACETTIGICDKSQLTASEAERVARIDHERNLLNCMTGFGECDHSLLNPSEVTEVAEFERQRNLLSCQTGHGLCNRQLLSSSEAGEVSDAEHHRNILACKTGNGYCDGSLLSPSEAKEVADAKHQRNLLARETGYGLCDRTLLSVEEAKQIGLGPSS
;
A
#
# COMPACT_ATOMS: atom_id res chain seq x y z
N MET A 1 -30.62 -53.20 -65.04
CA MET A 1 -30.19 -53.97 -66.24
C MET A 1 -29.02 -53.25 -66.90
N LYS A 2 -28.03 -54.02 -67.35
CA LYS A 2 -26.89 -53.69 -68.24
C LYS A 2 -25.62 -53.07 -67.61
N ARG A 3 -24.60 -53.93 -67.60
CA ARG A 3 -23.15 -53.69 -67.54
C ARG A 3 -22.62 -53.13 -68.88
N ALA A 4 -21.33 -52.77 -68.86
CA ALA A 4 -20.39 -52.48 -69.97
C ALA A 4 -20.15 -50.97 -70.22
N MET A 5 -18.95 -50.43 -70.43
CA MET A 5 -17.60 -50.97 -70.66
C MET A 5 -16.56 -49.84 -70.46
N PHE A 6 -15.32 -50.25 -70.17
CA PHE A 6 -14.08 -49.46 -70.07
C PHE A 6 -13.73 -48.67 -71.34
N VAL A 7 -13.19 -47.45 -71.22
CA VAL A 7 -12.04 -46.94 -72.01
C VAL A 7 -11.26 -45.92 -71.16
N CYS A 8 -9.98 -46.19 -70.91
CA CYS A 8 -8.98 -45.25 -70.37
C CYS A 8 -8.48 -44.29 -71.45
N LEU A 9 -8.06 -43.07 -71.10
CA LEU A 9 -6.81 -42.42 -71.54
C LEU A 9 -6.60 -41.01 -70.92
N LEU A 10 -5.63 -40.96 -70.00
CA LEU A 10 -4.54 -39.97 -69.81
C LEU A 10 -4.79 -38.48 -69.44
N PHE A 11 -4.40 -38.18 -68.20
CA PHE A 11 -3.50 -37.10 -67.71
C PHE A 11 -3.53 -35.69 -68.35
N GLY A 12 -3.89 -34.72 -67.50
CA GLY A 12 -3.45 -33.33 -67.55
C GLY A 12 -3.51 -32.70 -66.16
N ILE A 13 -2.44 -32.86 -65.37
CA ILE A 13 -2.27 -32.15 -64.08
C ILE A 13 -2.01 -30.69 -64.43
N LEU A 14 -3.00 -29.82 -64.19
CA LEU A 14 -2.80 -28.38 -64.16
C LEU A 14 -2.00 -28.06 -62.88
N ALA A 15 -0.68 -28.04 -63.00
CA ALA A 15 0.18 -27.49 -61.96
C ALA A 15 -0.02 -25.97 -61.94
N CYS A 16 -0.68 -25.46 -60.90
CA CYS A 16 -0.62 -24.04 -60.56
C CYS A 16 0.87 -23.68 -60.38
N PRO A 17 1.42 -22.71 -61.13
CA PRO A 17 2.76 -22.25 -60.85
C PRO A 17 2.77 -21.64 -59.45
N GLY A 18 3.72 -22.09 -58.62
CA GLY A 18 3.90 -21.61 -57.27
C GLY A 18 3.98 -20.10 -57.23
N PHE A 19 3.40 -19.53 -56.18
CA PHE A 19 3.65 -18.16 -55.77
C PHE A 19 5.17 -17.95 -55.69
N SER A 20 5.72 -17.24 -56.66
CA SER A 20 7.03 -16.61 -56.53
C SER A 20 6.89 -15.61 -55.38
N GLN A 21 7.46 -15.91 -54.21
CA GLN A 21 7.60 -14.92 -53.14
C GLN A 21 8.32 -13.72 -53.76
N SER A 22 7.57 -12.64 -53.91
CA SER A 22 8.06 -11.43 -54.56
C SER A 22 9.17 -10.86 -53.68
N SER A 23 10.28 -10.48 -54.28
CA SER A 23 11.31 -9.68 -53.60
C SER A 23 10.76 -8.36 -53.01
N GLY A 24 9.55 -7.95 -53.44
CA GLY A 24 8.78 -6.87 -52.83
C GLY A 24 8.21 -7.18 -51.44
N ASP A 25 7.79 -8.43 -51.19
CA ASP A 25 7.21 -8.82 -49.90
C ASP A 25 8.29 -8.82 -48.81
N SER A 26 9.47 -9.39 -49.11
CA SER A 26 10.63 -9.40 -48.21
C SER A 26 11.18 -7.99 -47.92
N LYS A 27 11.20 -7.08 -48.90
CA LYS A 27 11.60 -5.67 -48.69
C LYS A 27 10.61 -4.92 -47.82
N SER A 28 9.31 -5.18 -48.01
CA SER A 28 8.25 -4.57 -47.20
C SER A 28 8.29 -5.06 -45.75
N GLU A 29 8.61 -6.35 -45.56
CA GLU A 29 8.78 -6.98 -44.25
C GLU A 29 10.04 -6.45 -43.54
N ASN A 30 11.19 -6.39 -44.23
CA ASN A 30 12.40 -5.77 -43.69
C ASN A 30 12.14 -4.34 -43.23
N LEU A 31 11.42 -3.54 -44.02
CA LEU A 31 11.05 -2.18 -43.63
C LEU A 31 10.15 -2.18 -42.39
N ARG A 32 9.08 -2.97 -42.35
CA ARG A 32 8.18 -3.07 -41.19
C ARG A 32 8.92 -3.47 -39.92
N ASN A 33 9.79 -4.47 -39.99
CA ASN A 33 10.62 -4.93 -38.88
C ASN A 33 11.56 -3.81 -38.39
N SER A 34 12.16 -3.08 -39.33
CA SER A 34 13.04 -1.94 -39.05
C SER A 34 12.34 -0.79 -38.32
N PHE A 35 11.07 -0.52 -38.67
CA PHE A 35 10.25 0.52 -38.04
C PHE A 35 9.67 0.07 -36.70
N ALA A 36 9.24 -1.18 -36.58
CA ALA A 36 8.64 -1.72 -35.36
C ALA A 36 9.68 -2.10 -34.30
N GLY A 37 10.96 -2.22 -34.67
CA GLY A 37 11.99 -2.79 -33.79
C GLY A 37 11.77 -4.28 -33.51
N LEU A 38 11.01 -4.97 -34.38
CA LEU A 38 10.65 -6.38 -34.24
C LEU A 38 11.38 -7.18 -35.32
N GLY A 39 12.30 -8.06 -34.91
CA GLY A 39 13.08 -8.89 -35.84
C GLY A 39 14.30 -8.19 -36.44
N ALA A 40 14.99 -8.89 -37.37
CA ALA A 40 16.21 -8.38 -37.99
C ALA A 40 15.89 -7.24 -38.98
N CYS A 41 16.75 -6.21 -38.97
CA CYS A 41 16.71 -5.06 -39.86
C CYS A 41 17.99 -5.08 -40.70
N ASP A 42 17.88 -5.44 -41.97
CA ASP A 42 18.96 -5.32 -42.94
C ASP A 42 18.98 -3.88 -43.50
N LEU A 43 19.90 -3.08 -42.98
CA LEU A 43 20.10 -1.69 -43.41
C LEU A 43 20.61 -1.58 -44.86
N SER A 44 21.28 -2.61 -45.38
CA SER A 44 21.82 -2.60 -46.75
C SER A 44 20.74 -2.69 -47.83
N ALA A 45 19.57 -3.24 -47.47
CA ALA A 45 18.42 -3.37 -48.35
C ALA A 45 17.52 -2.11 -48.39
N LEU A 46 17.84 -1.07 -47.61
CA LEU A 46 17.05 0.15 -47.50
C LEU A 46 17.49 1.24 -48.50
N ARG A 47 16.52 2.02 -49.00
CA ARG A 47 16.84 3.28 -49.70
C ARG A 47 17.40 4.30 -48.70
N SER A 48 18.25 5.22 -49.16
CA SER A 48 18.86 6.26 -48.32
C SER A 48 17.84 7.06 -47.49
N ALA A 49 16.70 7.42 -48.09
CA ALA A 49 15.63 8.12 -47.37
C ALA A 49 14.97 7.24 -46.29
N GLN A 50 14.77 5.95 -46.55
CA GLN A 50 14.19 5.00 -45.59
C GLN A 50 15.16 4.74 -44.43
N ALA A 51 16.45 4.54 -44.73
CA ALA A 51 17.50 4.37 -43.74
C ALA A 51 17.61 5.60 -42.81
N LYS A 52 17.56 6.81 -43.38
CA LYS A 52 17.55 8.06 -42.59
C LYS A 52 16.33 8.13 -41.67
N GLN A 53 15.13 7.83 -42.18
CA GLN A 53 13.91 7.87 -41.38
C GLN A 53 13.94 6.87 -40.21
N ILE A 54 14.46 5.67 -40.43
CA ILE A 54 14.62 4.65 -39.37
C ILE A 54 15.66 5.11 -38.34
N ALA A 55 16.77 5.69 -38.79
CA ALA A 55 17.79 6.24 -37.89
C ALA A 55 17.23 7.38 -37.02
N ASP A 56 16.50 8.32 -37.62
CA ASP A 56 15.86 9.43 -36.90
C ASP A 56 14.83 8.91 -35.86
N MET A 57 14.04 7.90 -36.21
CA MET A 57 13.10 7.28 -35.26
C MET A 57 13.84 6.61 -34.10
N ARG A 58 14.87 5.81 -34.37
CA ARG A 58 15.66 5.14 -33.32
C ARG A 58 16.34 6.14 -32.41
N HIS A 59 16.88 7.21 -32.99
CA HIS A 59 17.46 8.32 -32.24
C HIS A 59 16.43 8.98 -31.31
N ASN A 60 15.22 9.28 -31.82
CA ASN A 60 14.14 9.85 -31.03
C ASN A 60 13.66 8.91 -29.92
N GLN A 61 13.59 7.60 -30.18
CA GLN A 61 13.27 6.59 -29.16
C GLN A 61 14.34 6.54 -28.07
N ASN A 62 15.62 6.57 -28.44
CA ASN A 62 16.72 6.61 -27.50
C ASN A 62 16.68 7.87 -26.62
N LEU A 63 16.49 9.03 -27.26
CA LEU A 63 16.32 10.31 -26.57
C LEU A 63 15.16 10.28 -25.58
N TRP A 64 14.01 9.72 -25.96
CA TRP A 64 12.85 9.63 -25.08
C TRP A 64 13.11 8.75 -23.84
N LYS A 65 13.76 7.59 -24.01
CA LYS A 65 14.17 6.72 -22.89
C LYS A 65 15.16 7.41 -21.93
N CYS A 66 16.08 8.20 -22.47
CA CYS A 66 16.98 8.97 -21.60
C CYS A 66 16.21 10.08 -20.84
N LEU A 67 15.27 10.74 -21.52
CA LEU A 67 14.51 11.85 -20.96
C LEU A 67 13.50 11.40 -19.91
N ASP A 68 12.80 10.27 -20.09
CA ASP A 68 11.85 9.76 -19.10
C ASP A 68 12.57 9.05 -17.93
N GLY A 69 13.77 8.52 -18.17
CA GLY A 69 14.58 7.80 -17.19
C GLY A 69 14.13 6.37 -16.95
N TYR A 70 13.31 5.80 -17.84
CA TYR A 70 12.85 4.42 -17.77
C TYR A 70 13.53 3.54 -18.83
N GLY A 71 14.29 2.55 -18.34
CA GLY A 71 15.00 1.61 -19.19
C GLY A 71 16.38 2.12 -19.65
N GLU A 72 17.07 1.28 -20.41
CA GLU A 72 18.42 1.58 -20.89
C GLU A 72 18.36 2.51 -22.11
N CYS A 73 19.23 3.51 -22.12
CA CYS A 73 19.47 4.38 -23.27
C CYS A 73 20.97 4.49 -23.56
N ASP A 74 21.31 4.64 -24.84
CA ASP A 74 22.69 4.80 -25.30
C ASP A 74 23.08 6.29 -25.30
N HIS A 75 23.89 6.68 -24.33
CA HIS A 75 24.38 8.05 -24.20
C HIS A 75 25.36 8.44 -25.33
N ASN A 76 26.01 7.48 -25.99
CA ASN A 76 26.96 7.77 -27.07
C ASN A 76 26.25 8.17 -28.38
N ALA A 77 24.96 7.83 -28.52
CA ALA A 77 24.15 8.21 -29.66
C ALA A 77 23.57 9.63 -29.56
N LEU A 78 23.81 10.35 -28.46
CA LEU A 78 23.23 11.66 -28.20
C LEU A 78 24.05 12.81 -28.78
N ARG A 79 23.36 13.87 -29.18
CA ARG A 79 23.97 15.17 -29.47
C ARG A 79 24.29 15.89 -28.16
N GLU A 80 25.24 16.81 -28.18
CA GLU A 80 25.64 17.58 -26.99
C GLU A 80 24.45 18.34 -26.36
N SER A 81 23.56 18.92 -27.17
CA SER A 81 22.36 19.61 -26.67
C SER A 81 21.39 18.66 -25.98
N GLU A 82 21.22 17.45 -26.53
CA GLU A 82 20.34 16.41 -25.98
C GLU A 82 20.90 15.86 -24.67
N ALA A 83 22.21 15.63 -24.59
CA ALA A 83 22.89 15.21 -23.37
C ALA A 83 22.72 16.24 -22.24
N LYS A 84 22.82 17.54 -22.54
CA LYS A 84 22.55 18.62 -21.56
C LYS A 84 21.10 18.63 -21.09
N GLU A 85 20.14 18.42 -21.99
CA GLU A 85 18.72 18.34 -21.64
C GLU A 85 18.41 17.13 -20.74
N ILE A 86 18.97 15.96 -21.08
CA ILE A 86 18.85 14.73 -20.29
C ILE A 86 19.45 14.92 -18.91
N ALA A 87 20.65 15.49 -18.80
CA ALA A 87 21.28 15.77 -17.51
C ALA A 87 20.41 16.68 -16.64
N SER A 88 19.79 17.71 -17.23
CA SER A 88 18.83 18.57 -16.53
C SER A 88 17.56 17.83 -16.10
N ALA A 89 17.04 16.92 -16.93
CA ALA A 89 15.89 16.09 -16.59
C ALA A 89 16.20 15.09 -15.46
N GLN A 90 17.37 14.45 -15.51
CA GLN A 90 17.86 13.55 -14.47
C GLN A 90 18.07 14.27 -13.13
N HIS A 91 18.71 15.45 -13.16
CA HIS A 91 18.89 16.29 -11.96
C HIS A 91 17.55 16.65 -11.32
N ARG A 92 16.57 17.09 -12.12
CA ARG A 92 15.20 17.40 -11.64
C ARG A 92 14.51 16.19 -11.02
N ARG A 93 14.65 14.99 -11.61
CA ARG A 93 14.09 13.76 -11.02
C ARG A 93 14.77 13.40 -9.70
N ASN A 94 16.09 13.52 -9.63
CA ASN A 94 16.84 13.26 -8.39
C ASN A 94 16.41 14.22 -7.28
N LEU A 95 16.33 15.52 -7.58
CA LEU A 95 15.85 16.52 -6.64
C LEU A 95 14.43 16.21 -6.15
N LEU A 96 13.51 15.86 -7.05
CA LEU A 96 12.15 15.45 -6.67
C LEU A 96 12.16 14.21 -5.78
N ALA A 97 13.02 13.23 -6.05
CA ALA A 97 13.16 12.04 -5.21
C ALA A 97 13.66 12.41 -3.81
N CYS A 98 14.59 13.36 -3.71
CA CYS A 98 15.12 13.87 -2.45
C CYS A 98 14.10 14.69 -1.64
N GLU A 99 13.22 15.43 -2.31
CA GLU A 99 12.18 16.24 -1.64
C GLU A 99 10.95 15.42 -1.25
N THR A 100 10.82 14.21 -1.78
CA THR A 100 9.69 13.32 -1.54
C THR A 100 10.15 12.01 -0.89
N THR A 101 9.31 10.98 -0.91
CA THR A 101 9.69 9.61 -0.50
C THR A 101 9.66 8.64 -1.67
N ILE A 102 9.57 9.17 -2.89
CA ILE A 102 9.36 8.38 -4.09
C ILE A 102 10.67 8.35 -4.88
N GLY A 103 11.23 7.15 -5.03
CA GLY A 103 12.48 6.94 -5.75
C GLY A 103 13.71 6.96 -4.83
N ILE A 104 14.89 6.92 -5.45
CA ILE A 104 16.18 6.92 -4.74
C ILE A 104 16.78 8.31 -4.91
N CYS A 105 17.06 8.96 -3.78
CA CYS A 105 17.75 10.25 -3.72
C CYS A 105 19.26 10.04 -3.66
N ASP A 106 19.99 10.59 -4.63
CA ASP A 106 21.44 10.78 -4.56
C ASP A 106 21.75 12.22 -4.13
N LYS A 107 22.02 12.41 -2.84
CA LYS A 107 22.34 13.73 -2.27
C LYS A 107 23.65 14.32 -2.82
N SER A 108 24.53 13.51 -3.41
CA SER A 108 25.80 13.99 -3.97
C SER A 108 25.64 14.81 -5.25
N GLN A 109 24.49 14.69 -5.92
CA GLN A 109 24.17 15.42 -7.15
C GLN A 109 23.48 16.76 -6.89
N LEU A 110 23.15 17.08 -5.63
CA LEU A 110 22.44 18.30 -5.30
C LEU A 110 23.38 19.50 -5.31
N THR A 111 22.87 20.64 -5.79
CA THR A 111 23.50 21.93 -5.52
C THR A 111 23.42 22.26 -4.03
N ALA A 112 24.27 23.17 -3.54
CA ALA A 112 24.26 23.56 -2.13
C ALA A 112 22.89 24.05 -1.65
N SER A 113 22.19 24.87 -2.45
CA SER A 113 20.84 25.36 -2.13
C SER A 113 19.77 24.27 -2.12
N GLU A 114 19.91 23.26 -2.99
CA GLU A 114 18.99 22.12 -3.03
C GLU A 114 19.22 21.21 -1.83
N ALA A 115 20.49 20.95 -1.48
CA ALA A 115 20.85 20.18 -0.30
C ALA A 115 20.33 20.83 1.00
N GLU A 116 20.44 22.16 1.13
CA GLU A 116 19.85 22.90 2.26
C GLU A 116 18.32 22.76 2.30
N ARG A 117 17.65 22.87 1.15
CA ARG A 117 16.20 22.70 1.06
C ARG A 117 15.76 21.29 1.44
N VAL A 118 16.44 20.27 0.92
CA VAL A 118 16.19 18.86 1.25
C VAL A 118 16.45 18.59 2.72
N ALA A 119 17.53 19.12 3.30
CA ALA A 119 17.83 18.98 4.72
C ALA A 119 16.70 19.56 5.60
N ARG A 120 16.12 20.70 5.23
CA ARG A 120 14.95 21.25 5.92
C ARG A 120 13.73 20.34 5.81
N ILE A 121 13.44 19.79 4.64
CA ILE A 121 12.31 18.86 4.43
C ILE A 121 12.51 17.59 5.28
N ASP A 122 13.72 17.04 5.29
CA ASP A 122 14.07 15.87 6.10
C ASP A 122 13.90 16.15 7.59
N HIS A 123 14.33 17.33 8.05
CA HIS A 123 14.16 17.79 9.43
C HIS A 123 12.68 17.93 9.82
N GLU A 124 11.88 18.60 9.00
CA GLU A 124 10.43 18.77 9.20
C GLU A 124 9.71 17.42 9.24
N ARG A 125 10.09 16.48 8.36
CA ARG A 125 9.56 15.11 8.40
C ARG A 125 9.96 14.37 9.68
N ASN A 126 11.22 14.47 10.11
CA ASN A 126 11.67 13.84 11.34
C ASN A 126 10.89 14.38 12.54
N LEU A 127 10.74 15.70 12.65
CA LEU A 127 9.94 16.33 13.70
C LEU A 127 8.50 15.82 13.68
N LEU A 128 7.86 15.76 12.51
CA LEU A 128 6.49 15.24 12.38
C LEU A 128 6.40 13.76 12.82
N ASN A 129 7.36 12.93 12.43
CA ASN A 129 7.39 11.52 12.85
C ASN A 129 7.50 11.42 14.38
N CYS A 130 8.38 12.21 15.00
CA CYS A 130 8.53 12.28 16.45
C CYS A 130 7.25 12.75 17.17
N MET A 131 6.61 13.80 16.66
CA MET A 131 5.37 14.38 17.24
C MET A 131 4.13 13.50 17.03
N THR A 132 4.11 12.64 16.02
CA THR A 132 2.97 11.75 15.76
C THR A 132 3.20 10.31 16.23
N GLY A 133 4.46 9.88 16.38
CA GLY A 133 4.83 8.50 16.65
C GLY A 133 4.72 7.59 15.43
N PHE A 134 4.57 8.15 14.23
CA PHE A 134 4.53 7.39 12.97
C PHE A 134 5.87 7.52 12.24
N GLY A 135 6.50 6.38 11.95
CA GLY A 135 7.81 6.34 11.29
C GLY A 135 8.98 6.44 12.27
N GLU A 136 10.19 6.49 11.72
CA GLU A 136 11.40 6.65 12.52
C GLU A 136 11.55 8.10 13.00
N CYS A 137 11.94 8.24 14.26
CA CYS A 137 12.24 9.50 14.92
C CYS A 137 13.69 9.47 15.39
N ASP A 138 14.53 10.33 14.82
CA ASP A 138 15.89 10.57 15.27
C ASP A 138 15.93 11.84 16.13
N HIS A 139 15.97 11.64 17.45
CA HIS A 139 16.06 12.75 18.41
C HIS A 139 17.36 13.55 18.29
N SER A 140 18.42 12.99 17.68
CA SER A 140 19.70 13.71 17.52
C SER A 140 19.62 14.85 16.51
N LEU A 141 18.60 14.85 15.66
CA LEU A 141 18.36 15.90 14.67
C LEU A 141 17.49 17.05 15.22
N LEU A 142 16.88 16.88 16.39
CA LEU A 142 15.98 17.88 16.96
C LEU A 142 16.75 19.01 17.66
N ASN A 143 16.23 20.23 17.55
CA ASN A 143 16.70 21.36 18.35
C ASN A 143 16.10 21.32 19.78
N PRO A 144 16.63 22.09 20.75
CA PRO A 144 16.17 22.01 22.13
C PRO A 144 14.67 22.32 22.35
N SER A 145 14.10 23.24 21.57
CA SER A 145 12.65 23.52 21.63
C SER A 145 11.82 22.34 21.11
N GLU A 146 12.23 21.74 19.99
CA GLU A 146 11.58 20.58 19.40
C GLU A 146 11.66 19.35 20.31
N VAL A 147 12.78 19.12 20.99
CA VAL A 147 12.91 18.02 21.97
C VAL A 147 11.87 18.17 23.08
N THR A 148 11.66 19.39 23.58
CA THR A 148 10.68 19.65 24.64
C THR A 148 9.25 19.40 24.13
N GLU A 149 8.94 19.86 22.92
CA GLU A 149 7.63 19.67 22.30
C GLU A 149 7.35 18.18 22.01
N VAL A 150 8.31 17.47 21.40
CA VAL A 150 8.21 16.04 21.13
C VAL A 150 8.01 15.24 22.41
N ALA A 151 8.74 15.55 23.48
CA ALA A 151 8.58 14.88 24.77
C ALA A 151 7.16 15.07 25.35
N GLU A 152 6.52 16.22 25.13
CA GLU A 152 5.13 16.44 25.52
C GLU A 152 4.17 15.54 24.71
N PHE A 153 4.32 15.49 23.39
CA PHE A 153 3.51 14.61 22.54
C PHE A 153 3.71 13.13 22.88
N GLU A 154 4.94 12.70 23.16
CA GLU A 154 5.26 11.35 23.61
C GLU A 154 4.57 11.00 24.93
N ARG A 155 4.64 11.91 25.92
CA ARG A 155 3.95 11.76 27.21
C ARG A 155 2.45 11.63 27.00
N GLN A 156 1.84 12.50 26.20
CA GLN A 156 0.40 12.49 25.91
C GLN A 156 -0.03 11.18 25.22
N ARG A 157 0.73 10.70 24.22
CA ARG A 157 0.45 9.42 23.55
C ARG A 157 0.58 8.23 24.50
N ASN A 158 1.59 8.25 25.38
CA ASN A 158 1.77 7.22 26.40
C ASN A 158 0.58 7.20 27.37
N LEU A 159 0.22 8.37 27.92
CA LEU A 159 -0.94 8.52 28.80
C LEU A 159 -2.22 8.00 28.15
N LEU A 160 -2.51 8.41 26.91
CA LEU A 160 -3.68 7.96 26.17
C LEU A 160 -3.66 6.44 25.95
N SER A 161 -2.50 5.86 25.61
CA SER A 161 -2.36 4.41 25.47
C SER A 161 -2.67 3.69 26.77
N CYS A 162 -2.22 4.21 27.90
CA CYS A 162 -2.51 3.67 29.22
C CYS A 162 -4.00 3.80 29.58
N GLN A 163 -4.60 4.96 29.34
CA GLN A 163 -6.02 5.24 29.60
C GLN A 163 -6.97 4.47 28.69
N THR A 164 -6.53 4.00 27.53
CA THR A 164 -7.36 3.18 26.63
C THR A 164 -7.09 1.69 26.77
N GLY A 165 -6.09 1.28 27.56
CA GLY A 165 -5.71 -0.12 27.73
C GLY A 165 -4.94 -0.69 26.55
N HIS A 166 -4.30 0.16 25.75
CA HIS A 166 -3.43 -0.28 24.65
C HIS A 166 -2.10 -0.83 25.20
N GLY A 167 -1.66 -1.98 24.69
CA GLY A 167 -0.52 -2.73 25.24
C GLY A 167 0.86 -2.06 25.10
N LEU A 168 0.96 -0.91 24.43
CA LEU A 168 2.20 -0.15 24.24
C LEU A 168 2.43 0.92 25.32
N CYS A 169 1.54 1.03 26.30
CA CYS A 169 1.70 1.92 27.45
C CYS A 169 2.94 1.54 28.29
N ASN A 170 3.78 2.54 28.60
CA ASN A 170 4.83 2.46 29.60
C ASN A 170 4.43 3.22 30.87
N ARG A 171 3.99 2.49 31.90
CA ARG A 171 3.57 3.07 33.19
C ARG A 171 4.69 3.74 33.97
N GLN A 172 5.95 3.37 33.72
CA GLN A 172 7.09 3.94 34.44
C GLN A 172 7.36 5.41 34.07
N LEU A 173 6.82 5.85 32.93
CA LEU A 173 6.96 7.23 32.45
C LEU A 173 5.82 8.14 32.92
N LEU A 174 4.83 7.60 33.64
CA LEU A 174 3.71 8.39 34.15
C LEU A 174 4.13 9.14 35.42
N SER A 175 3.73 10.40 35.51
CA SER A 175 3.70 11.13 36.77
C SER A 175 2.67 10.52 37.73
N SER A 176 2.77 10.85 39.02
CA SER A 176 1.82 10.35 40.02
C SER A 176 0.37 10.74 39.73
N SER A 177 0.13 11.92 39.17
CA SER A 177 -1.22 12.36 38.78
C SER A 177 -1.74 11.55 37.58
N GLU A 178 -0.91 11.37 36.55
CA GLU A 178 -1.25 10.56 35.38
C GLU A 178 -1.50 9.10 35.73
N ALA A 179 -0.73 8.54 36.65
CA ALA A 179 -0.95 7.18 37.15
C ALA A 179 -2.32 7.04 37.84
N GLY A 180 -2.76 8.08 38.57
CA GLY A 180 -4.11 8.15 39.14
C GLY A 180 -5.19 8.18 38.06
N GLU A 181 -5.05 9.04 37.06
CA GLU A 181 -6.00 9.11 35.93
C GLU A 181 -6.09 7.78 35.16
N VAL A 182 -4.96 7.11 34.95
CA VAL A 182 -4.92 5.78 34.32
C VAL A 182 -5.63 4.74 35.17
N SER A 183 -5.43 4.75 36.50
CA SER A 183 -6.11 3.86 37.43
C SER A 183 -7.63 4.06 37.40
N ASP A 184 -8.08 5.31 37.38
CA ASP A 184 -9.50 5.65 37.29
C ASP A 184 -10.08 5.19 35.94
N ALA A 185 -9.36 5.40 34.83
CA ALA A 185 -9.77 4.92 33.53
C ALA A 185 -9.83 3.38 33.48
N GLU A 186 -8.88 2.69 34.11
CA GLU A 186 -8.85 1.22 34.22
C GLU A 186 -10.03 0.69 34.99
N HIS A 187 -10.35 1.32 36.12
CA HIS A 187 -11.51 0.98 36.94
C HIS A 187 -12.81 1.15 36.15
N HIS A 188 -12.98 2.27 35.43
CA HIS A 188 -14.14 2.47 34.55
C HIS A 188 -14.25 1.42 33.44
N ARG A 189 -13.13 1.05 32.81
CA ARG A 189 -13.11 -0.04 31.80
C ARG A 189 -13.48 -1.38 32.42
N ASN A 190 -13.04 -1.66 33.65
CA ASN A 190 -13.41 -2.87 34.38
C ASN A 190 -14.91 -2.91 34.68
N ILE A 191 -15.49 -1.83 35.22
CA ILE A 191 -16.94 -1.72 35.45
C ILE A 191 -17.71 -1.95 34.14
N LEU A 192 -17.29 -1.31 33.04
CA LEU A 192 -17.93 -1.48 31.73
C LEU A 192 -17.84 -2.92 31.23
N ALA A 193 -16.66 -3.56 31.37
CA ALA A 193 -16.47 -4.96 31.04
C ALA A 193 -17.41 -5.86 31.84
N CYS A 194 -17.55 -5.62 33.14
CA CYS A 194 -18.45 -6.36 34.00
C CYS A 194 -19.93 -6.15 33.62
N LYS A 195 -20.34 -4.90 33.36
CA LYS A 195 -21.71 -4.57 32.93
C LYS A 195 -22.06 -5.21 31.59
N THR A 196 -21.13 -5.23 30.64
CA THR A 196 -21.34 -5.80 29.30
C THR A 196 -21.10 -7.32 29.22
N GLY A 197 -20.47 -7.91 30.24
CA GLY A 197 -20.14 -9.33 30.29
C GLY A 197 -18.90 -9.71 29.49
N ASN A 198 -17.96 -8.77 29.33
CA ASN A 198 -16.67 -9.04 28.73
C ASN A 198 -15.79 -9.88 29.67
N GLY A 199 -15.01 -10.81 29.11
CA GLY A 199 -14.25 -11.82 29.83
C GLY A 199 -13.08 -11.31 30.68
N TYR A 200 -12.64 -10.06 30.48
CA TYR A 200 -11.60 -9.43 31.33
C TYR A 200 -12.17 -8.68 32.54
N CYS A 201 -13.47 -8.79 32.82
CA CYS A 201 -14.07 -8.28 34.06
C CYS A 201 -13.42 -8.92 35.30
N ASP A 202 -12.94 -8.08 36.21
CA ASP A 202 -12.52 -8.47 37.57
C ASP A 202 -13.50 -7.90 38.59
N GLY A 203 -14.39 -8.76 39.09
CA GLY A 203 -15.39 -8.39 40.10
C GLY A 203 -14.79 -8.05 41.47
N SER A 204 -13.53 -8.44 41.75
CA SER A 204 -12.89 -8.17 43.03
C SER A 204 -12.50 -6.69 43.21
N LEU A 205 -12.43 -5.95 42.10
CA LEU A 205 -12.10 -4.53 42.08
C LEU A 205 -13.32 -3.62 42.24
N LEU A 206 -14.54 -4.18 42.30
CA LEU A 206 -15.77 -3.41 42.39
C LEU A 206 -16.08 -3.03 43.85
N SER A 207 -16.47 -1.77 44.06
CA SER A 207 -17.14 -1.36 45.29
C SER A 207 -18.51 -2.04 45.43
N PRO A 208 -19.11 -2.10 46.64
CA PRO A 208 -20.42 -2.69 46.83
C PRO A 208 -21.54 -2.06 45.98
N SER A 209 -21.48 -0.75 45.74
CA SER A 209 -22.43 -0.05 44.87
C SER A 209 -22.25 -0.45 43.41
N GLU A 210 -21.01 -0.50 42.91
CA GLU A 210 -20.71 -0.91 41.53
C GLU A 210 -21.05 -2.38 41.29
N ALA A 211 -20.80 -3.25 42.26
CA ALA A 211 -21.18 -4.66 42.21
C ALA A 211 -22.69 -4.83 42.07
N LYS A 212 -23.49 -4.02 42.77
CA LYS A 212 -24.96 -3.99 42.61
C LYS A 212 -25.35 -3.55 41.20
N GLU A 213 -24.77 -2.46 40.69
CA GLU A 213 -25.06 -1.99 39.33
C GLU A 213 -24.68 -3.02 38.25
N VAL A 214 -23.56 -3.72 38.44
CA VAL A 214 -23.11 -4.81 37.56
C VAL A 214 -24.08 -5.99 37.63
N ALA A 215 -24.57 -6.35 38.83
CA ALA A 215 -25.55 -7.42 38.99
C ALA A 215 -26.87 -7.07 38.28
N ASP A 216 -27.34 -5.83 38.42
CA ASP A 216 -28.53 -5.34 37.73
C ASP A 216 -28.33 -5.40 36.20
N ALA A 217 -27.18 -4.93 35.69
CA ALA A 217 -26.87 -5.00 34.26
C ALA A 217 -26.76 -6.46 33.75
N LYS A 218 -26.17 -7.36 34.54
CA LYS A 218 -26.09 -8.78 34.23
C LYS A 218 -27.49 -9.41 34.15
N HIS A 219 -28.36 -9.06 35.08
CA HIS A 219 -29.75 -9.51 35.10
C HIS A 219 -30.52 -9.03 33.87
N GLN A 220 -30.40 -7.74 33.50
CA GLN A 220 -31.01 -7.19 32.28
C GLN A 220 -30.54 -7.89 31.00
N ARG A 221 -29.23 -8.15 30.87
CA ARG A 221 -28.69 -8.92 29.73
C ARG A 221 -29.22 -10.35 29.70
N ASN A 222 -29.40 -10.98 30.86
CA ASN A 222 -29.94 -12.32 30.97
C ASN A 222 -31.40 -12.40 30.49
N LEU A 223 -32.22 -11.42 30.87
CA LEU A 223 -33.59 -11.27 30.37
C LEU A 223 -33.61 -11.08 28.84
N LEU A 224 -32.77 -10.20 28.31
CA LEU A 224 -32.67 -9.95 26.86
C LEU A 224 -32.22 -11.20 26.09
N ALA A 225 -31.23 -11.94 26.60
CA ALA A 225 -30.77 -13.20 26.00
C ALA A 225 -31.90 -14.23 25.93
N ARG A 226 -32.78 -14.24 26.95
CA ARG A 226 -33.95 -15.12 26.98
C ARG A 226 -35.03 -14.69 25.98
N GLU A 227 -35.32 -13.40 25.88
CA GLU A 227 -36.32 -12.84 24.97
C GLU A 227 -35.92 -13.02 23.50
N THR A 228 -34.66 -12.75 23.19
CA THR A 228 -34.13 -12.79 21.82
C THR A 228 -33.69 -14.19 21.38
N GLY A 229 -33.43 -15.09 22.34
CA GLY A 229 -32.84 -16.41 22.08
C GLY A 229 -31.36 -16.38 21.71
N TYR A 230 -30.71 -15.21 21.75
CA TYR A 230 -29.28 -15.05 21.46
C TYR A 230 -28.46 -14.97 22.76
N GLY A 231 -27.43 -15.81 22.88
CA GLY A 231 -26.57 -15.87 24.05
C GLY A 231 -27.01 -16.92 25.09
N LEU A 232 -26.28 -17.01 26.21
CA LEU A 232 -26.58 -17.95 27.29
C LEU A 232 -27.47 -17.28 28.34
N CYS A 233 -28.63 -17.90 28.60
CA CYS A 233 -29.53 -17.51 29.70
C CYS A 233 -29.22 -18.37 30.94
N ASP A 234 -28.77 -17.73 32.01
CA ASP A 234 -28.62 -18.33 33.33
C ASP A 234 -29.96 -18.24 34.09
N ARG A 235 -30.63 -19.39 34.26
CA ARG A 235 -31.94 -19.45 34.94
C ARG A 235 -31.86 -19.12 36.42
N THR A 236 -30.68 -19.19 37.04
CA THR A 236 -30.50 -18.88 38.47
C THR A 236 -30.58 -17.38 38.75
N LEU A 237 -30.44 -16.55 37.72
CA LEU A 237 -30.49 -15.09 37.81
C LEU A 237 -31.88 -14.52 37.54
N LEU A 238 -32.91 -15.36 37.35
CA LEU A 238 -34.30 -14.94 37.13
C LEU A 238 -35.09 -15.05 38.43
N SER A 239 -35.95 -14.07 38.70
CA SER A 239 -37.01 -14.22 39.71
C SER A 239 -38.04 -15.27 39.27
N VAL A 240 -38.83 -15.75 40.24
CA VAL A 240 -39.89 -16.73 39.99
C VAL A 240 -40.92 -16.17 39.01
N GLU A 241 -41.22 -14.89 39.11
CA GLU A 241 -42.15 -14.16 38.25
C GLU A 241 -41.60 -14.02 36.83
N GLU A 242 -40.33 -13.66 36.66
CA GLU A 242 -39.68 -13.55 35.34
C GLU A 242 -39.57 -14.91 34.65
N ALA A 243 -39.23 -15.97 35.39
CA ALA A 243 -39.22 -17.32 34.86
C ALA A 243 -40.62 -17.74 34.35
N LYS A 244 -41.68 -17.41 35.10
CA LYS A 244 -43.06 -17.70 34.72
C LYS A 244 -43.55 -16.88 33.52
N GLN A 245 -43.24 -15.59 33.47
CA GLN A 245 -43.66 -14.70 32.37
C GLN A 245 -43.01 -15.06 31.03
N ILE A 246 -41.79 -15.62 31.05
CA ILE A 246 -41.03 -15.96 29.83
C ILE A 246 -41.18 -17.45 29.46
N GLY A 247 -42.28 -18.08 29.87
CA GLY A 247 -42.71 -19.41 29.42
C GLY A 247 -41.90 -20.59 29.98
N LEU A 248 -41.21 -20.43 31.11
CA LEU A 248 -40.63 -21.57 31.82
C LEU A 248 -41.64 -22.11 32.82
N GLY A 249 -42.45 -23.07 32.38
CA GLY A 249 -43.10 -24.00 33.31
C GLY A 249 -42.05 -24.70 34.18
N PRO A 250 -42.41 -25.14 35.41
CA PRO A 250 -41.47 -25.78 36.32
C PRO A 250 -40.83 -26.98 35.62
N SER A 251 -39.50 -27.03 35.61
CA SER A 251 -38.79 -28.21 35.12
C SER A 251 -39.04 -29.33 36.13
N SER A 252 -39.67 -30.40 35.67
CA SER A 252 -39.87 -31.65 36.41
C SER A 252 -38.54 -32.35 36.68
#